data_AF-A0A0N1NTR1-F1
#
_entry.id   AF-A0A0N1NTR1-F1
#
_cell.length_a   1.000
_cell.length_b   1.000
_cell.length_c   1.000
_cell.angle_alpha   90.00
_cell.angle_beta   90.00
_cell.angle_gamma   90.00
#
_symmetry.space_group_name_H-M   'P 1'
#
loop_
_entity.id
_entity.type
_entity.pdbx_description
1 polymer ?
#
loop_
_entity_poly.entity_id
_entity_poly.type
_entity_poly.pdbx_seq_one_letter_code
_entity_poly.pdbx_strand_id
1 'polypeptide(L)'
;MITLHPVTGGIRDGRHQHYPTPNLAPRQAEDETSAQEAACRMLRAYGAVSFLRLVDEAGVQVGELQRGDFFHSDSPLRDVHHRIVQEDLANCLAVA
;
A
#
# COMPACT_ATOMS: atom_id res chain seq x y z
N MET A 1 -3.15 17.32 2.43
CA MET A 1 -3.47 15.96 2.96
C MET A 1 -3.91 15.05 1.82
N ILE A 2 -3.49 13.78 1.86
CA ILE A 2 -3.84 12.75 0.88
C ILE A 2 -4.51 11.59 1.63
N THR A 3 -5.60 11.08 1.09
CA THR A 3 -6.30 9.90 1.61
C THR A 3 -6.07 8.71 0.69
N LEU A 4 -5.58 7.62 1.26
CA LEU A 4 -5.36 6.34 0.59
C LEU A 4 -6.60 5.47 0.77
N HIS A 5 -7.33 5.25 -0.32
CA HIS A 5 -8.49 4.38 -0.35
C HIS A 5 -8.08 2.99 -0.86
N PRO A 6 -8.13 1.95 -0.02
CA PRO A 6 -7.81 0.60 -0.46
C PRO A 6 -8.90 0.06 -1.37
N VAL A 7 -8.50 -0.35 -2.57
CA VAL A 7 -9.36 -1.03 -3.53
C VAL A 7 -8.93 -2.49 -3.60
N THR A 8 -9.89 -3.37 -3.32
CA THR A 8 -9.64 -4.79 -3.21
C THR A 8 -10.42 -5.54 -4.29
N GLY A 9 -9.75 -6.27 -5.17
CA GLY A 9 -10.37 -6.97 -6.31
C GLY A 9 -11.05 -8.31 -5.97
N GLY A 10 -11.18 -8.65 -4.69
CA GLY A 10 -11.49 -10.01 -4.24
C GLY A 10 -10.32 -10.97 -4.46
N ILE A 11 -10.17 -11.98 -3.59
CA ILE A 11 -9.14 -13.02 -3.78
C ILE A 11 -9.60 -13.92 -4.93
N ARG A 12 -8.89 -13.89 -6.06
CA ARG A 12 -9.10 -14.81 -7.19
C ARG A 12 -8.11 -15.97 -7.12
N ASP A 13 -8.21 -16.78 -6.08
CA ASP A 13 -7.66 -18.13 -6.13
C ASP A 13 -8.75 -19.00 -6.75
N GLY A 14 -8.44 -19.69 -7.86
CA GLY A 14 -9.39 -20.50 -8.63
C GLY A 14 -10.16 -21.57 -7.83
N ARG A 15 -9.83 -21.76 -6.55
CA ARG A 15 -10.54 -22.64 -5.60
C ARG A 15 -11.52 -21.94 -4.66
N HIS A 16 -11.46 -20.61 -4.51
CA HIS A 16 -12.23 -19.85 -3.53
C HIS A 16 -12.71 -18.52 -4.13
N GLN A 17 -13.89 -18.53 -4.76
CA GLN A 17 -14.36 -17.35 -5.52
C GLN A 17 -14.82 -16.16 -4.67
N HIS A 18 -15.03 -16.32 -3.36
CA HIS A 18 -15.54 -15.22 -2.53
C HIS A 18 -15.05 -15.33 -1.07
N TYR A 19 -13.86 -14.80 -0.80
CA TYR A 19 -13.58 -14.30 0.55
C TYR A 19 -14.10 -12.87 0.66
N PRO A 20 -14.86 -12.52 1.71
CA PRO A 20 -15.24 -11.14 1.96
C PRO A 20 -13.94 -10.34 2.07
N THR A 21 -13.82 -9.36 1.19
CA THR A 21 -12.59 -8.59 1.15
C THR A 21 -12.52 -7.74 2.41
N PRO A 22 -11.36 -7.66 3.09
CA PRO A 22 -11.27 -6.89 4.31
C PRO A 22 -11.74 -5.46 4.03
N ASN A 23 -12.76 -4.99 4.74
CA ASN A 23 -13.20 -3.60 4.66
C ASN A 23 -12.14 -2.74 5.37
N LEU A 24 -11.07 -2.44 4.65
CA LEU A 24 -9.96 -1.65 5.16
C LEU A 24 -10.38 -0.19 5.13
N ALA A 25 -10.27 0.47 6.28
CA ALA A 25 -10.53 1.90 6.38
C ALA A 25 -9.53 2.69 5.51
N PRO A 26 -9.96 3.80 4.88
CA PRO A 26 -9.05 4.73 4.24
C PRO A 26 -8.02 5.25 5.23
N ARG A 27 -6.80 5.50 4.75
CA ARG A 27 -5.70 6.01 5.59
C ARG A 27 -5.32 7.41 5.16
N GLN A 28 -5.24 8.34 6.11
CA GLN A 28 -4.77 9.69 5.84
C GLN A 28 -3.25 9.77 5.90
N ALA A 29 -2.69 10.63 5.05
CA ALA A 29 -1.30 10.98 4.97
C ALA A 29 -1.18 12.50 4.81
N GLU A 30 -0.18 13.10 5.45
CA GLU A 30 -0.01 14.55 5.48
C GLU A 30 0.55 15.07 4.15
N ASP A 31 1.46 14.29 3.56
CA ASP A 31 2.20 14.59 2.34
C ASP A 31 2.38 13.34 1.45
N GLU A 32 3.10 13.51 0.34
CA GLU A 32 3.31 12.44 -0.63
C GLU A 32 4.23 11.33 -0.09
N THR A 33 5.25 11.68 0.68
CA THR A 33 6.20 10.71 1.26
C THR A 33 5.52 9.81 2.28
N SER A 34 4.78 10.38 3.22
CA SER A 34 3.97 9.65 4.19
C SER A 34 2.87 8.82 3.51
N ALA A 35 2.32 9.28 2.39
CA ALA A 35 1.39 8.50 1.59
C ALA A 35 2.08 7.27 0.98
N GLN A 36 3.27 7.42 0.40
CA GLN A 36 4.03 6.31 -0.16
C GLN A 36 4.43 5.28 0.91
N GLU A 37 4.85 5.73 2.09
CA GLU A 37 5.15 4.83 3.22
C GLU A 37 3.91 4.08 3.71
N ALA A 38 2.80 4.79 3.90
CA ALA A 38 1.52 4.19 4.27
C ALA A 38 1.07 3.16 3.21
N ALA A 39 1.22 3.51 1.94
CA ALA A 39 0.89 2.65 0.82
C ALA A 39 1.73 1.37 0.83
N CYS A 40 3.04 1.50 0.97
CA CYS A 40 3.95 0.36 1.02
C CYS A 40 3.60 -0.59 2.17
N ARG A 41 3.39 -0.05 3.37
CA ARG A 41 2.99 -0.85 4.55
C ARG A 41 1.66 -1.55 4.34
N MET A 42 0.65 -0.87 3.79
CA MET A 42 -0.67 -1.46 3.52
C MET A 42 -0.59 -2.56 2.47
N LEU A 43 0.09 -2.34 1.35
CA LEU A 43 0.23 -3.33 0.29
C LEU A 43 1.02 -4.57 0.75
N ARG A 44 2.03 -4.39 1.61
CA ARG A 44 2.76 -5.51 2.24
C ARG A 44 1.92 -6.28 3.24
N ALA A 45 1.17 -5.59 4.10
CA ALA A 45 0.35 -6.21 5.13
C ALA A 45 -0.88 -6.94 4.56
N TYR A 46 -1.46 -6.43 3.48
CA TYR A 46 -2.72 -6.93 2.94
C TYR A 46 -2.56 -7.41 1.50
N GLY A 47 -2.44 -8.73 1.32
CA GLY A 47 -2.40 -9.39 0.00
C GLY A 47 -3.63 -9.13 -0.87
N ALA A 48 -4.78 -8.88 -0.24
CA ALA A 48 -6.06 -8.67 -0.92
C ALA A 48 -6.23 -7.25 -1.51
N VAL A 49 -5.37 -6.29 -1.14
CA VAL A 49 -5.37 -4.96 -1.75
C VAL A 49 -4.75 -5.05 -3.13
N SER A 50 -5.56 -4.73 -4.14
CA SER A 50 -5.13 -4.69 -5.53
C SER A 50 -4.36 -3.41 -5.80
N PHE A 51 -4.93 -2.27 -5.41
CA PHE A 51 -4.30 -0.95 -5.50
C PHE A 51 -4.88 0.00 -4.45
N LEU A 52 -4.21 1.14 -4.28
CA LEU A 52 -4.60 2.23 -3.41
C LEU A 52 -4.88 3.45 -4.27
N ARG A 53 -6.11 3.97 -4.19
CA ARG A 53 -6.49 5.22 -4.84
C ARG A 53 -6.10 6.38 -3.93
N LEU A 54 -5.34 7.33 -4.47
CA LEU A 54 -4.94 8.55 -3.76
C LEU A 54 -5.96 9.65 -4.05
N VAL A 55 -6.55 10.19 -3.00
CA VAL A 55 -7.58 11.24 -3.08
C VAL A 55 -7.11 12.46 -2.29
N ASP A 56 -7.19 13.66 -2.86
CA ASP A 56 -6.85 14.89 -2.17
C ASP A 56 -7.96 15.37 -1.21
N GLU A 57 -7.75 16.52 -0.57
CA GLU A 57 -8.73 17.14 0.35
C GLU A 57 -10.04 17.54 -0.32
N ALA A 58 -10.01 17.81 -1.63
CA ALA A 58 -11.19 18.16 -2.40
C ALA A 58 -11.98 16.91 -2.86
N GLY A 59 -11.49 15.70 -2.55
CA GLY A 59 -12.10 14.45 -2.99
C GLY A 59 -11.72 14.06 -4.42
N VAL A 60 -10.72 14.72 -5.01
CA VAL A 60 -10.25 14.45 -6.37
C VAL A 60 -9.20 13.34 -6.35
N GLN A 61 -9.32 12.38 -7.26
CA GLN A 61 -8.28 11.36 -7.43
C GLN A 61 -7.02 12.00 -8.05
N VAL A 62 -5.93 11.95 -7.29
CA VAL A 62 -4.63 12.51 -7.71
C VAL A 62 -3.63 11.44 -8.14
N GLY A 63 -3.93 10.17 -7.90
CA GLY A 63 -3.06 9.07 -8.32
C GLY A 63 -3.57 7.69 -7.92
N GLU A 64 -2.75 6.70 -8.26
CA GLU A 64 -2.95 5.30 -7.93
C GLU A 64 -1.60 4.65 -7.62
N LEU A 65 -1.57 3.79 -6.61
CA LEU A 65 -0.40 3.05 -6.19
C LEU A 65 -0.74 1.57 -6.05
N GLN A 66 0.07 0.68 -6.62
CA GLN A 66 -0.17 -0.76 -6.64
C GLN A 66 1.08 -1.56 -6.32
N ARG A 67 0.92 -2.85 -6.04
CA ARG A 67 2.05 -3.73 -5.66
C ARG A 67 3.09 -3.87 -6.77
N GLY A 68 2.67 -3.79 -8.04
CA GLY A 68 3.58 -3.80 -9.18
C GLY A 68 4.61 -2.66 -9.16
N ASP A 69 4.26 -1.54 -8.52
CA ASP A 69 5.12 -0.36 -8.43
C ASP A 69 6.34 -0.56 -7.55
N PHE A 70 6.44 -1.67 -6.80
CA PHE A 70 7.67 -2.03 -6.10
C PHE A 70 8.82 -2.41 -7.04
N PHE A 71 8.49 -2.83 -8.26
CA PHE A 71 9.45 -3.39 -9.21
C PHE A 71 9.80 -2.44 -10.35
N HIS A 72 9.03 -1.36 -10.53
CA HIS A 72 9.30 -0.34 -11.54
C HIS A 72 10.46 0.55 -11.08
N SER A 73 11.45 0.75 -11.95
CA SER A 73 12.64 1.55 -11.63
C SER A 73 12.32 3.01 -11.31
N ASP A 74 11.28 3.53 -11.94
CA ASP A 74 10.93 4.95 -11.88
C ASP A 74 9.84 5.22 -10.83
N SER A 75 9.45 4.18 -10.09
CA SER A 75 8.42 4.29 -9.06
C SER A 75 9.03 4.72 -7.73
N PRO A 76 8.47 5.76 -7.08
CA PRO A 76 8.91 6.15 -5.74
C PRO A 76 8.63 5.06 -4.69
N LEU A 77 7.68 4.16 -4.94
CA LEU A 77 7.40 3.04 -4.04
C LEU A 77 8.52 2.01 -3.98
N ARG A 78 9.37 1.91 -5.00
CA ARG A 78 10.50 0.99 -5.00
C ARG A 78 11.49 1.33 -3.88
N ASP A 79 11.93 2.58 -3.82
CA ASP A 79 12.90 3.04 -2.83
C ASP A 79 12.33 3.00 -1.41
N VAL A 80 11.06 3.42 -1.27
CA VAL A 80 10.32 3.32 0.00
C VAL A 80 10.20 1.87 0.46
N HIS A 81 9.90 0.94 -0.45
CA HIS A 81 9.83 -0.48 -0.14
C HIS A 81 11.17 -1.05 0.33
N HIS A 82 12.27 -0.74 -0.37
CA HIS A 82 13.60 -1.16 0.04
C HIS A 82 13.97 -0.66 1.44
N ARG A 83 13.72 0.63 1.72
CA ARG A 83 13.98 1.23 3.03
C ARG A 83 13.18 0.56 4.15
N ILE A 84 11.87 0.39 3.97
CA ILE A 84 11.00 -0.24 4.99
C ILE A 84 11.42 -1.69 5.26
N VAL A 85 11.78 -2.45 4.23
CA VAL A 85 12.27 -3.82 4.41
C VAL A 85 13.58 -3.84 5.21
N GLN A 86 14.49 -2.89 4.97
CA GLN A 86 15.72 -2.78 5.75
C GLN A 86 15.45 -2.41 7.22
N GLU A 87 14.52 -1.49 7.47
CA GLU A 87 14.09 -1.12 8.84
C GLU A 87 13.50 -2.34 9.57
N ASP A 88 12.61 -3.10 8.93
CA ASP A 88 12.03 -4.32 9.50
C ASP A 88 13.11 -5.36 9.85
N LEU A 89 14.08 -5.56 8.94
CA LEU A 89 15.19 -6.50 9.15
C LEU A 89 16.09 -6.05 10.31
N ALA A 90 16.41 -4.76 10.37
CA ALA A 90 17.21 -4.19 11.46
C ALA A 90 16.51 -4.34 12.81
N ASN A 91 15.19 -4.10 12.85
CA ASN A 91 14.38 -4.27 14.06
C ASN A 91 14.32 -5.74 14.52
N CYS A 92 14.16 -6.69 13.59
CA CYS A 92 14.19 -8.12 13.93
C CYS A 92 15.54 -8.55 14.51
N LEU A 93 16.65 -8.03 14.00
CA LEU A 93 18.00 -8.32 14.48
C LEU A 93 18.32 -7.65 15.83
N ALA A 94 17.72 -6.50 16.13
CA ALA A 94 17.91 -5.80 17.39
C ALA A 94 17.14 -6.43 18.57
N VAL A 95 16.15 -7.26 18.28
CA VAL A 95 15.30 -7.96 19.28
C VAL A 95 15.77 -9.40 19.53
N ALA A 96 16.69 -9.91 18.71
CA ALA A 96 17.29 -11.26 18.81
C ALA A 96 18.52 -11.29 19.71
#